data_AF-A0A352RYT3-F1
#
_entry.id   AF-A0A352RYT3-F1
#
_cell.length_a   1.000
_cell.length_b   1.000
_cell.length_c   1.000
_cell.angle_alpha   90.00
_cell.angle_beta   90.00
_cell.angle_gamma   90.00
#
_symmetry.space_group_name_H-M   'P 1'
#
loop_
_entity.id
_entity.type
_entity.pdbx_description
1 polymer ?
#
loop_
_entity_poly.entity_id
_entity_poly.type
_entity_poly.pdbx_seq_one_letter_code
_entity_poly.pdbx_strand_id
1 'polypeptide(L)' 'YLLAARTMGVDPSRCAVIEDSPTGATAGVAAGMTVFGYAASTNADALRAVGVTTIFTDMRQLPGLIG' A
#
# COMPACT_ATOMS: atom_id res chain seq x y z
N TYR A 1 3.05 1.88 10.26
CA TYR A 1 2.13 2.87 9.64
C TYR A 1 1.31 3.69 10.63
N LEU A 2 0.59 3.10 11.60
CA LEU A 2 -0.24 3.86 12.55
C LEU A 2 0.49 4.99 13.30
N LEU A 3 1.76 4.78 13.68
CA LEU A 3 2.57 5.84 14.30
C LEU A 3 2.71 7.05 13.37
N ALA A 4 3.04 6.84 12.10
CA ALA A 4 3.17 7.92 11.11
C ALA A 4 1.85 8.68 10.91
N ALA A 5 0.73 7.96 10.74
CA ALA A 5 -0.60 8.58 10.63
C ALA A 5 -0.93 9.45 11.84
N ARG A 6 -0.69 8.94 13.07
CA ARG A 6 -0.89 9.71 14.30
C ARG A 6 0.02 10.93 14.39
N THR A 7 1.29 10.80 14.07
CA THR A 7 2.25 11.91 14.07
C THR A 7 1.84 13.01 13.09
N MET A 8 1.27 12.63 11.95
CA MET A 8 0.79 13.57 10.93
C MET A 8 -0.63 14.09 11.19
N GLY A 9 -1.33 13.58 12.21
CA GLY A 9 -2.72 13.94 12.50
C GLY A 9 -3.71 13.53 11.41
N VAL A 10 -3.41 12.47 10.65
CA VAL A 10 -4.24 11.98 9.53
C VAL A 10 -4.92 10.68 9.92
N ASP A 11 -6.20 10.54 9.59
CA ASP A 11 -6.92 9.28 9.75
C ASP A 11 -6.30 8.19 8.86
N PRO A 12 -6.00 6.98 9.37
CA PRO A 12 -5.41 5.90 8.57
C PRO A 12 -6.17 5.58 7.27
N SER A 13 -7.51 5.68 7.27
CA SER A 13 -8.32 5.47 6.06
C SER A 13 -8.05 6.50 4.94
N ARG A 14 -7.43 7.62 5.29
CA ARG A 14 -6.99 8.68 4.36
C ARG A 14 -5.50 8.58 4.01
N CYS A 15 -4.81 7.57 4.49
CA CYS A 15 -3.41 7.31 4.13
C CYS A 15 -3.33 6.36 2.94
N ALA A 16 -2.41 6.67 2.02
CA ALA A 16 -1.97 5.77 0.97
C ALA A 16 -0.60 5.19 1.32
N VAL A 17 -0.42 3.89 1.13
CA VAL A 17 0.85 3.19 1.31
C VAL A 17 1.26 2.60 -0.04
N ILE A 18 2.47 2.89 -0.51
CA ILE A 18 3.07 2.25 -1.68
C ILE A 18 4.06 1.22 -1.15
N GLU A 19 3.85 -0.05 -1.45
CA GLU A 19 4.58 -1.14 -0.79
C GLU A 19 4.86 -2.32 -1.73
N ASP A 20 6.08 -2.84 -1.67
CA ASP A 20 6.57 -3.94 -2.52
C ASP A 20 6.83 -5.24 -1.73
N SER A 21 6.57 -5.25 -0.42
CA SER A 21 6.76 -6.42 0.45
C SER A 21 5.43 -6.95 1.03
N PRO A 22 5.23 -8.28 1.13
CA PRO A 22 4.05 -8.84 1.81
C PRO A 22 3.95 -8.43 3.28
N THR A 23 5.09 -8.29 3.97
CA THR A 23 5.13 -7.88 5.39
C THR A 23 4.64 -6.44 5.57
N GLY A 24 5.16 -5.50 4.76
CA GLY A 24 4.69 -4.12 4.78
C GLY A 24 3.23 -4.02 4.36
N ALA A 25 2.83 -4.72 3.29
CA ALA A 25 1.46 -4.71 2.80
C ALA A 25 0.47 -5.22 3.86
N THR A 26 0.80 -6.31 4.55
CA THR A 26 0.01 -6.82 5.68
C THR A 26 -0.16 -5.75 6.76
N ALA A 27 0.93 -5.06 7.13
CA ALA A 27 0.87 -4.01 8.15
C ALA A 27 0.07 -2.78 7.68
N GLY A 28 0.09 -2.43 6.40
CA GLY A 28 -0.69 -1.34 5.82
C GLY A 28 -2.19 -1.66 5.81
N VAL A 29 -2.55 -2.86 5.35
CA VAL A 29 -3.94 -3.36 5.34
C VAL A 29 -4.48 -3.45 6.77
N ALA A 30 -3.72 -4.04 7.70
CA ALA A 30 -4.11 -4.15 9.11
C ALA A 30 -4.25 -2.79 9.81
N ALA A 31 -3.54 -1.75 9.32
CA ALA A 31 -3.66 -0.39 9.81
C ALA A 31 -4.90 0.34 9.27
N GLY A 32 -5.70 -0.29 8.39
CA GLY A 32 -6.87 0.32 7.77
C GLY A 32 -6.53 1.35 6.69
N MET A 33 -5.35 1.26 6.08
CA MET A 33 -4.89 2.17 5.03
C MET A 33 -5.13 1.61 3.64
N THR A 34 -5.18 2.49 2.63
CA THR A 34 -5.19 2.06 1.23
C THR A 34 -3.78 1.66 0.80
N VAL A 35 -3.57 0.40 0.45
CA VAL A 35 -2.27 -0.11 0.00
C VAL A 35 -2.26 -0.27 -1.51
N PHE A 36 -1.25 0.32 -2.15
CA PHE A 36 -0.91 0.16 -3.56
C PHE A 36 0.33 -0.74 -3.65
N GLY A 37 0.16 -1.95 -4.17
CA GLY A 37 1.24 -2.92 -4.28
C GLY A 37 2.13 -2.64 -5.49
N TYR A 38 3.41 -2.35 -5.24
CA TYR A 38 4.39 -2.13 -6.29
C TYR A 38 5.13 -3.44 -6.61
N ALA A 39 4.80 -4.06 -7.74
CA ALA A 39 5.29 -5.38 -8.13
C ALA A 39 6.25 -5.33 -9.34
N ALA A 40 7.20 -4.36 -9.35
CA ALA A 40 8.20 -4.28 -10.42
C ALA A 40 9.19 -5.47 -10.41
N SER A 41 9.54 -5.95 -9.21
CA SER A 41 10.41 -7.11 -9.00
C SER A 41 9.83 -8.12 -8.00
N THR A 42 8.69 -7.82 -7.38
CA THR A 42 8.02 -8.69 -6.41
C THR A 42 6.93 -9.53 -7.08
N ASN A 43 6.70 -10.73 -6.56
CA ASN A 43 5.54 -11.54 -6.92
C ASN A 43 4.22 -10.84 -6.52
N ALA A 44 3.44 -10.40 -7.51
CA ALA A 44 2.14 -9.77 -7.33
C ALA A 44 1.15 -10.61 -6.50
N ASP A 45 1.20 -11.95 -6.63
CA ASP A 45 0.26 -12.82 -5.92
C ASP A 45 0.54 -12.86 -4.42
N ALA A 46 1.78 -12.66 -4.00
CA ALA A 46 2.13 -12.54 -2.59
C ALA A 46 1.54 -11.27 -1.96
N LEU A 47 1.44 -10.18 -2.72
CA LEU A 47 0.79 -8.93 -2.28
C LEU A 47 -0.74 -9.07 -2.26
N ARG A 48 -1.32 -9.73 -3.27
CA ARG A 48 -2.77 -10.01 -3.30
C ARG A 48 -3.21 -10.91 -2.15
N ALA A 49 -2.40 -11.91 -1.80
CA ALA A 49 -2.70 -12.85 -0.72
C ALA A 49 -2.87 -12.16 0.64
N VAL A 50 -2.29 -10.97 0.83
CA VAL A 50 -2.38 -10.18 2.07
C VAL A 50 -3.40 -9.03 1.99
N GLY A 51 -4.25 -9.03 0.95
CA GLY A 51 -5.39 -8.11 0.84
C GLY A 51 -5.13 -6.86 -0.01
N VAL A 52 -4.00 -6.77 -0.73
CA VAL A 52 -3.76 -5.65 -1.65
C VAL A 52 -4.53 -5.86 -2.95
N THR A 53 -5.44 -4.92 -3.25
CA THR A 53 -6.31 -5.00 -4.44
C THR A 53 -5.73 -4.26 -5.65
N THR A 54 -5.00 -3.17 -5.42
CA THR A 54 -4.40 -2.37 -6.49
C THR A 54 -2.92 -2.73 -6.61
N ILE A 55 -2.55 -3.41 -7.70
CA ILE A 55 -1.17 -3.78 -8.02
C ILE A 55 -0.73 -3.05 -9.28
N PHE A 56 0.48 -2.52 -9.27
CA PHE A 56 1.08 -1.85 -10.41
C PHE A 56 2.58 -2.15 -10.49
N THR A 57 3.18 -2.00 -11.67
CA THR A 57 4.57 -2.43 -11.93
C THR A 57 5.48 -1.31 -12.36
N ASP A 58 4.94 -0.10 -12.55
CA ASP A 58 5.69 1.08 -12.97
C ASP A 58 5.23 2.31 -12.18
N MET A 59 6.16 3.01 -11.53
CA MET A 59 5.88 4.22 -10.74
C MET A 59 5.21 5.35 -11.55
N ARG A 60 5.32 5.34 -12.88
CA ARG A 60 4.61 6.27 -13.76
C ARG A 60 3.09 6.05 -13.78
N GLN A 61 2.62 4.87 -13.36
CA GLN A 61 1.19 4.57 -13.23
C GLN A 61 0.59 5.18 -11.97
N LEU A 62 1.39 5.38 -10.91
CA LEU A 62 0.92 5.80 -9.60
C LEU A 62 0.06 7.08 -9.62
N PRO A 63 0.41 8.16 -10.36
CA PRO A 63 -0.43 9.36 -10.43
C PRO A 63 -1.85 9.13 -10.99
N GLY A 64 -2.07 8.06 -11.76
CA GLY A 64 -3.41 7.68 -12.23
C GLY A 64 -4.16 6.75 -11.27
N LEU A 65 -3.48 6.24 -10.24
CA LEU A 65 -4.03 5.32 -9.23
C LEU A 65 -4.36 6.04 -7.92
N ILE A 66 -3.55 7.04 -7.56
CA ILE A 66 -3.79 7.92 -6.43
C ILE A 66 -4.44 9.21 -6.98
N GLY A 67 -5.67 9.48 -6.55
CA GLY A 67 -6.51 10.56 -7.10
C GLY A 67 -5.86 11.93 -7.15
#